data_AF-A0A3N5QDZ6-F1
#
_entry.id   AF-A0A3N5QDZ6-F1
#
_cell.length_a   1.000
_cell.length_b   1.000
_cell.length_c   1.000
_cell.angle_alpha   90.00
_cell.angle_beta   90.00
_cell.angle_gamma   90.00
#
_symmetry.space_group_name_H-M   'P 1'
#
loop_
_entity.id
_entity.type
_entity.pdbx_description
1 polymer ?
#
loop_
_entity_poly.entity_id
_entity_poly.type
_entity_poly.pdbx_seq_one_letter_code
_entity_poly.pdbx_strand_id
1 'polypeptide(L)' 'MSSKLMDYFNKQPRLGTLSTASKDGKVDTAYFGSPYMVDEKTIIMGLTKNRTLYYLQENPNAVFMIMEPGKTLT' A
#
# COMPACT_ATOMS: atom_id res chain seq x y z
N MET A 1 -16.32 -10.37 10.62
CA MET A 1 -14.88 -10.10 10.83
C MET A 1 -14.32 -9.28 9.67
N SER A 2 -14.50 -9.72 8.43
CA SER A 2 -14.65 -8.92 7.18
C SER A 2 -14.61 -7.39 7.32
N SER A 3 -15.67 -6.79 7.87
CA SER A 3 -15.82 -5.34 7.95
C SER A 3 -14.69 -4.67 8.72
N LYS A 4 -14.21 -5.26 9.83
CA LYS A 4 -13.18 -4.63 10.67
C LYS A 4 -11.85 -4.44 9.94
N LEU A 5 -11.47 -5.36 9.05
CA LEU A 5 -10.25 -5.23 8.26
C LEU A 5 -10.39 -4.11 7.23
N MET A 6 -11.49 -4.11 6.48
CA MET A 6 -11.75 -3.09 5.47
C MET A 6 -11.90 -1.70 6.11
N ASP A 7 -12.60 -1.61 7.24
CA ASP A 7 -12.76 -0.38 8.03
C ASP A 7 -11.39 0.13 8.50
N TYR A 8 -10.54 -0.76 9.02
CA TYR A 8 -9.18 -0.41 9.43
C TYR A 8 -8.31 0.04 8.25
N PHE A 9 -8.31 -0.71 7.14
CA PHE A 9 -7.52 -0.40 5.97
C PHE A 9 -7.93 0.93 5.35
N ASN A 10 -9.23 1.18 5.23
CA ASN A 10 -9.77 2.37 4.55
C ASN A 10 -9.80 3.62 5.43
N LYS A 11 -9.58 3.50 6.75
CA LYS A 11 -9.53 4.62 7.69
C LYS A 11 -8.51 5.69 7.27
N GLN A 12 -8.88 6.95 7.47
CA GLN A 12 -8.06 8.14 7.20
C GLN A 12 -8.05 9.07 8.44
N PRO A 13 -7.02 9.89 8.64
CA PRO A 13 -5.76 9.92 7.90
C PRO A 13 -4.88 8.71 8.24
N ARG A 14 -4.13 8.20 7.26
CA ARG A 14 -3.11 7.17 7.49
C ARG A 14 -1.89 7.40 6.62
N LEU A 15 -0.74 6.88 7.06
CA LEU A 15 0.42 6.75 6.19
C LEU A 15 0.45 5.35 5.59
N GLY A 16 0.59 5.26 4.27
CA GLY A 16 0.61 3.98 3.54
C GLY A 16 1.81 3.92 2.61
N THR A 17 2.55 2.80 2.62
CA THR A 17 3.65 2.56 1.67
C THR A 17 3.43 1.26 0.91
N LEU A 18 3.73 1.27 -0.38
CA LEU A 18 3.80 0.04 -1.19
C LEU A 18 5.27 -0.29 -1.46
N SER A 19 5.70 -1.45 -0.99
CA SER A 19 7.02 -2.01 -1.24
C SER A 19 6.96 -3.01 -2.39
N THR A 20 7.90 -2.90 -3.32
CA THR A 20 8.01 -3.72 -4.53
C THR A 20 9.48 -4.07 -4.78
N ALA A 21 9.73 -5.00 -5.71
CA ALA A 21 11.08 -5.30 -6.16
C ALA A 21 11.08 -5.63 -7.66
N SER A 22 12.13 -5.25 -8.37
CA SER A 22 12.34 -5.70 -9.75
C SER A 22 12.54 -7.21 -9.82
N LYS A 23 12.50 -7.78 -11.03
CA LYS A 23 12.81 -9.20 -11.26
C LYS A 23 14.22 -9.61 -10.80
N ASP A 24 15.16 -8.66 -10.80
CA ASP A 24 16.56 -8.85 -10.39
C ASP A 24 16.77 -8.62 -8.88
N GLY A 25 15.70 -8.36 -8.13
CA GLY A 25 15.73 -8.19 -6.67
C GLY A 25 16.03 -6.77 -6.18
N LYS A 26 16.02 -5.75 -7.06
CA LYS A 26 16.19 -4.36 -6.63
C LYS A 26 14.91 -3.85 -5.98
N VAL A 27 14.97 -3.54 -4.69
CA VAL A 27 13.81 -3.10 -3.89
C VAL A 27 13.47 -1.62 -4.11
N ASP A 28 12.19 -1.30 -3.99
CA ASP A 28 11.63 0.06 -3.97
C ASP A 28 10.50 0.15 -2.94
N THR A 29 10.36 1.31 -2.29
CA THR A 29 9.21 1.59 -1.42
C THR A 29 8.79 3.04 -1.62
N ALA A 30 7.49 3.26 -1.80
CA ALA A 30 6.95 4.59 -2.02
C ALA A 30 5.64 4.80 -1.26
N TYR A 31 5.41 6.05 -0.87
CA TYR A 31 4.19 6.48 -0.18
C TYR A 31 3.01 6.59 -1.15
N PHE A 32 1.85 6.05 -0.76
CA PHE A 32 0.61 6.13 -1.52
C PHE A 32 -0.60 6.34 -0.59
N GLY A 33 -1.38 7.40 -0.87
CA GLY A 33 -2.66 7.67 -0.20
C GLY A 33 -3.89 7.14 -0.94
N SER A 34 -3.75 6.79 -2.22
CA SER A 34 -4.82 6.26 -3.09
C SER A 34 -5.32 4.83 -2.82
N PRO A 35 -4.64 3.93 -2.07
CA PRO A 35 -5.11 2.56 -1.89
C PRO A 35 -6.46 2.47 -1.19
N TYR A 36 -7.31 1.57 -1.66
CA TYR A 36 -8.63 1.33 -1.08
C TYR A 36 -9.01 -0.14 -1.20
N MET A 37 -9.42 -0.78 -0.10
CA MET A 37 -9.98 -2.12 -0.12
C MET A 37 -11.43 -2.06 -0.62
N VAL A 38 -11.69 -2.68 -1.76
CA VAL A 38 -13.05 -2.78 -2.35
C VAL A 38 -13.80 -4.03 -1.85
N ASP A 39 -13.04 -5.04 -1.43
CA ASP A 39 -13.52 -6.24 -0.75
C ASP A 39 -12.40 -6.79 0.16
N GLU A 40 -12.64 -7.92 0.82
CA GLU A 40 -11.73 -8.51 1.80
C GLU A 40 -10.37 -8.96 1.24
N LYS A 41 -10.26 -9.12 -0.08
CA LYS A 41 -9.07 -9.69 -0.74
C LYS A 41 -8.50 -8.78 -1.84
N THR A 42 -9.19 -7.69 -2.16
CA THR A 42 -8.85 -6.83 -3.29
C THR A 42 -8.63 -5.40 -2.86
N ILE A 43 -7.47 -4.86 -3.24
CA ILE A 43 -7.14 -3.43 -3.11
C ILE A 43 -7.06 -2.84 -4.51
N ILE A 44 -7.66 -1.66 -4.69
CA ILE A 44 -7.41 -0.80 -5.86
C ILE A 44 -6.46 0.33 -5.48
N MET A 45 -5.58 0.72 -6.39
CA MET A 45 -4.62 1.80 -6.18
C MET A 45 -4.42 2.58 -7.49
N GLY A 46 -4.42 3.91 -7.40
CA GLY A 46 -4.01 4.78 -8.50
C GLY A 46 -2.50 4.91 -8.55
N LEU A 47 -1.89 4.52 -9.68
CA LEU A 47 -0.45 4.63 -9.96
C LEU A 47 -0.21 5.52 -11.19
N THR A 48 0.87 6.29 -11.16
CA THR A 48 1.40 6.96 -12.36
C THR A 48 2.41 6.06 -13.08
N LYS A 49 2.99 6.51 -14.20
CA LYS A 49 4.12 5.83 -14.86
C LYS A 49 5.41 5.93 -14.02
N ASN A 50 5.41 5.30 -12.85
CA ASN A 50 6.47 5.36 -11.85
C ASN A 50 7.20 4.01 -11.69
N ARG A 51 8.22 4.00 -10.83
CA ARG A 51 9.05 2.80 -10.60
C ARG A 51 8.27 1.65 -9.99
N THR A 52 7.36 1.93 -9.07
CA THR A 52 6.48 0.93 -8.46
C THR A 52 5.63 0.21 -9.53
N LEU A 53 5.01 0.95 -10.45
CA LEU A 53 4.27 0.36 -11.57
C LEU A 53 5.17 -0.49 -12.46
N TYR A 54 6.37 0.00 -12.78
CA TYR A 54 7.34 -0.74 -13.58
C TYR A 54 7.76 -2.05 -12.88
N TYR A 55 8.03 -2.04 -11.57
CA TYR A 55 8.37 -3.26 -10.82
C TYR A 55 7.21 -4.24 -10.72
N LEU A 56 5.96 -3.77 -10.52
CA LEU A 56 4.78 -4.63 -10.52
C LEU A 56 4.55 -5.33 -11.86
N GLN A 57 4.93 -4.71 -12.98
CA GLN A 57 4.83 -5.31 -14.32
C GLN A 57 5.83 -6.45 -14.53
N GLU A 58 7.00 -6.38 -13.89
CA GLU A 58 8.03 -7.42 -13.95
C GLU A 58 7.85 -8.50 -12.87
N ASN A 59 7.35 -8.11 -11.70
CA ASN A 59 7.21 -8.94 -10.51
C ASN A 59 5.91 -8.57 -9.77
N PRO A 60 4.89 -9.43 -9.77
CA PRO A 60 3.57 -9.10 -9.21
C PRO A 60 3.54 -9.09 -7.67
N ASN A 61 4.65 -9.38 -6.99
CA ASN A 61 4.70 -9.43 -5.53
C ASN A 61 4.92 -8.04 -4.93
N ALA A 62 4.11 -7.70 -3.93
CA ALA A 62 4.22 -6.43 -3.21
C ALA A 62 3.71 -6.56 -1.77
N VAL A 63 4.12 -5.62 -0.93
CA VAL A 63 3.64 -5.48 0.46
C VAL A 63 3.15 -4.06 0.66
N PHE A 64 1.90 -3.92 1.12
CA PHE A 64 1.36 -2.64 1.56
C PHE A 64 1.44 -2.54 3.08
N MET A 65 2.09 -1.51 3.59
CA MET A 65 2.22 -1.25 5.02
C MET A 65 1.45 0.00 5.40
N ILE A 66 0.63 -0.10 6.46
CA ILE A 66 -0.06 1.02 7.08
C ILE A 66 0.68 1.40 8.35
N MET A 67 0.92 2.70 8.54
CA MET A 67 1.47 3.28 9.76
C MET A 67 0.42 4.23 10.36
N GLU A 68 0.01 3.97 11.60
CA GLU A 68 -0.81 4.89 12.39
C GLU A 68 0.11 5.84 13.18
N PRO A 69 -0.22 7.13 13.25
CA PRO A 69 0.52 8.07 14.08
C PRO A 69 0.43 7.64 15.56
N GLY A 70 1.59 7.65 16.23
CA GLY A 70 1.64 7.47 17.68
C GLY A 70 0.98 8.64 18.42
N LYS A 71 0.79 8.48 19.74
CA LYS A 71 0.34 9.59 20.59
C LYS A 71 1.37 10.72 20.53
N THR A 72 0.91 11.93 20.22
CA THR A 72 1.73 13.14 20.40
C THR A 72 2.05 13.28 21.89
N LEU A 73 3.33 13.44 22.22
CA LEU A 73 3.74 13.83 23.57
C LEU A 73 3.42 15.32 23.72
N THR A 74 2.35 15.64 24.42
CA THR A 74 2.01 17.00 24.86
C THR A 74 2.61 17.28 26.21
#